data_AF-A0A1B6DYP0-F1
#
_entry.id   AF-A0A1B6DYP0-F1
#
_cell.length_a   1.000
_cell.length_b   1.000
_cell.length_c   1.000
_cell.angle_alpha   90.00
_cell.angle_beta   90.00
_cell.angle_gamma   90.00
#
_symmetry.space_group_name_H-M   'P 1'
#
loop_
_entity.id
_entity.type
_entity.pdbx_description
1 polymer ?
#
loop_
_entity_poly.entity_id
_entity_poly.type
_entity_poly.pdbx_seq_one_letter_code
_entity_poly.pdbx_strand_id
1 'polypeptide(L)'
;LISRYHSQIMELTPSNSIPASFRDLNVLVTGGTGFMGKVLMEKLLRSCPELRHIYLIIREKKGKALNQRLDDIFQDPLFSVLEKEQPKYRHKVSGIAGDMAAKGLSLKPEDRDRLTQEVDVVFHGAATVRFDEKIRIAYNINIRGTKEMLNLAKDMNNLKAFIHISTAYANCNRKDIDEKVYEPPISHESITEIMEAIKNDEMLEVMLPRLLGDWPNTYAYTKAIAENVVKELGSDLPLRIFRPAIVVGTAYEPLIGWTDNVYGPTGLVMGVGCGVIRTFQADLKAIANCVPVDMSVSALIAVAWETIIDKNKYDFELNTFFNFSYQILINFVRNYFTF
;
A
#
# COMPACT_ATOMS: atom_id res chain seq x y z
N LEU A 1 5.25 -22.80 3.95
CA LEU A 1 5.06 -21.48 3.32
C LEU A 1 5.71 -21.44 1.94
N ILE A 2 7.04 -21.51 1.80
CA ILE A 2 7.74 -21.52 0.49
C ILE A 2 7.26 -22.65 -0.46
N SER A 3 6.93 -23.84 0.06
CA SER A 3 6.40 -24.95 -0.77
C SER A 3 5.00 -24.69 -1.34
N ARG A 4 4.16 -23.90 -0.66
CA ARG A 4 2.81 -23.53 -1.15
C ARG A 4 2.91 -22.60 -2.35
N TYR A 5 3.86 -21.67 -2.31
CA TYR A 5 4.19 -20.77 -3.41
C TYR A 5 4.79 -21.50 -4.62
N HIS A 6 5.43 -22.66 -4.42
CA HIS A 6 6.01 -23.45 -5.51
C HIS A 6 4.98 -24.35 -6.21
N SER A 7 3.93 -24.81 -5.52
CA SER A 7 2.96 -25.76 -6.09
C SER A 7 1.92 -25.17 -7.05
N GLN A 8 1.89 -23.85 -7.22
CA GLN A 8 0.97 -23.13 -8.13
C GLN A 8 1.71 -22.23 -9.14
N ILE A 9 2.96 -22.56 -9.47
CA ILE A 9 3.68 -21.79 -10.49
C ILE A 9 3.07 -22.12 -11.86
N MET A 10 2.23 -21.21 -12.37
CA MET A 10 1.91 -21.17 -13.80
C MET A 10 3.20 -20.94 -14.56
N GLU A 11 3.46 -21.73 -15.60
CA GLU A 11 4.60 -21.46 -16.50
C GLU A 11 4.46 -20.06 -17.09
N LEU A 12 5.49 -19.24 -16.90
CA LEU A 12 5.58 -17.92 -17.49
C LEU A 12 5.71 -18.07 -19.00
N THR A 13 4.67 -17.67 -19.72
CA THR A 13 4.66 -17.49 -21.17
C THR A 13 4.89 -16.01 -21.50
N PRO A 14 5.41 -15.68 -22.70
CA PRO A 14 5.51 -14.29 -23.13
C PRO A 14 4.18 -13.53 -23.05
N SER A 15 3.06 -14.23 -23.28
CA SER A 15 1.70 -13.70 -23.23
C SER A 15 1.15 -13.46 -21.82
N ASN A 16 1.73 -14.06 -20.78
CA ASN A 16 1.31 -13.87 -19.38
C ASN A 16 2.41 -13.24 -18.52
N SER A 17 3.45 -12.63 -19.11
CA SER A 17 4.48 -11.90 -18.35
C SER A 17 3.91 -10.66 -17.64
N ILE A 18 4.58 -10.18 -16.58
CA ILE A 18 4.17 -8.96 -15.85
C ILE A 18 3.94 -7.78 -16.81
N PRO A 19 4.91 -7.38 -17.67
CA PRO A 19 4.69 -6.25 -18.58
C PRO A 19 3.51 -6.48 -19.55
N ALA A 20 3.33 -7.70 -20.06
CA ALA A 20 2.24 -8.03 -20.97
C ALA A 20 0.86 -7.94 -20.29
N SER A 21 0.74 -8.38 -19.03
CA SER A 21 -0.52 -8.31 -18.28
C SER A 21 -0.92 -6.89 -17.90
N PHE A 22 0.03 -5.96 -17.79
CA PHE A 22 -0.24 -4.53 -17.54
C PHE A 22 -0.44 -3.70 -18.83
N ARG A 23 -0.27 -4.30 -20.02
CA ARG A 23 -0.48 -3.62 -21.30
C ARG A 23 -1.90 -3.04 -21.38
N ASP A 24 -1.99 -1.79 -21.81
CA ASP A 24 -3.24 -1.05 -22.02
C ASP A 24 -4.13 -0.88 -20.77
N LEU A 25 -3.65 -1.25 -19.58
CA LEU A 25 -4.40 -1.10 -18.34
C LEU A 25 -4.27 0.29 -17.74
N ASN A 26 -5.34 0.75 -17.09
CA ASN A 26 -5.30 1.92 -16.23
C ASN A 26 -5.18 1.51 -14.75
N VAL A 27 -4.25 2.13 -14.05
CA VAL A 27 -3.93 1.83 -12.65
C VAL A 27 -4.31 3.01 -11.77
N LEU A 28 -5.05 2.75 -10.70
CA LEU A 28 -5.30 3.71 -9.63
C LEU A 28 -4.36 3.43 -8.45
N VAL A 29 -3.59 4.43 -8.02
CA VAL A 29 -2.73 4.34 -6.84
C VAL A 29 -3.19 5.35 -5.80
N THR A 30 -3.55 4.86 -4.61
CA THR A 30 -3.71 5.73 -3.44
C THR A 30 -2.45 5.69 -2.59
N GLY A 31 -2.05 6.84 -2.04
CA GLY A 31 -0.75 6.97 -1.37
C GLY A 31 0.42 7.12 -2.35
N GLY A 32 0.15 7.41 -3.63
CA GLY A 32 1.16 7.59 -4.69
C GLY A 32 2.18 8.69 -4.43
N THR A 33 1.87 9.64 -3.54
CA THR A 33 2.81 10.71 -3.15
C THR A 33 3.75 10.32 -2.01
N GLY A 34 3.57 9.13 -1.41
CA GLY A 34 4.38 8.60 -0.32
C GLY A 34 5.49 7.67 -0.82
N PHE A 35 6.35 7.24 0.11
CA PHE A 35 7.56 6.45 -0.16
C PHE A 35 7.34 5.26 -1.11
N MET A 36 6.52 4.28 -0.70
CA MET A 36 6.23 3.11 -1.54
C MET A 36 5.47 3.47 -2.83
N GLY A 37 4.59 4.47 -2.76
CA GLY A 37 3.76 4.88 -3.90
C GLY A 37 4.58 5.47 -5.04
N LYS A 38 5.61 6.27 -4.73
CA LYS A 38 6.55 6.79 -5.73
C LYS A 38 7.34 5.68 -6.41
N VAL A 39 7.86 4.73 -5.63
CA VAL A 39 8.63 3.58 -6.16
C VAL A 39 7.73 2.67 -7.00
N LEU A 40 6.49 2.44 -6.58
CA LEU A 40 5.49 1.71 -7.36
C LEU A 40 5.22 2.37 -8.72
N MET A 41 4.98 3.68 -8.72
CA MET A 41 4.77 4.43 -9.95
C MET A 41 5.98 4.39 -10.87
N GLU A 42 7.19 4.61 -10.33
CA GLU A 42 8.44 4.54 -11.08
C GLU A 42 8.62 3.15 -11.72
N LYS A 43 8.50 2.09 -10.92
CA LYS A 43 8.72 0.71 -11.35
C LYS A 43 7.70 0.28 -12.40
N LEU A 44 6.41 0.63 -12.24
CA LEU A 44 5.37 0.35 -13.23
C LEU A 44 5.65 1.06 -14.55
N LEU A 45 5.98 2.35 -14.53
CA LEU A 45 6.25 3.11 -15.76
C LEU A 45 7.52 2.65 -16.47
N ARG A 46 8.56 2.25 -15.72
CA ARG A 46 9.82 1.76 -16.30
C ARG A 46 9.71 0.33 -16.82
N SER A 47 9.08 -0.56 -16.05
CA SER A 47 9.05 -2.00 -16.35
C SER A 47 7.84 -2.43 -17.19
N CYS A 48 6.75 -1.66 -17.18
CA CYS A 48 5.54 -1.90 -17.96
C CYS A 48 5.26 -0.69 -18.87
N PRO A 49 6.13 -0.39 -19.86
CA PRO A 49 6.03 0.82 -20.65
C PRO A 49 4.79 0.88 -21.54
N GLU A 50 4.08 -0.22 -21.76
CA GLU A 50 2.81 -0.28 -22.50
C GLU A 50 1.57 -0.10 -21.59
N LEU A 51 1.75 0.11 -20.28
CA LEU A 51 0.68 0.51 -19.38
C LEU A 51 0.05 1.81 -19.89
N ARG A 52 -1.28 1.89 -19.88
CA ARG A 52 -2.00 3.02 -20.49
C ARG A 52 -1.86 4.27 -19.65
N HIS A 53 -2.31 4.21 -18.40
CA HIS A 53 -2.39 5.39 -17.53
C HIS A 53 -2.32 5.05 -16.06
N ILE A 54 -1.77 5.95 -15.25
CA ILE A 54 -1.74 5.91 -13.78
C ILE A 54 -2.51 7.11 -13.24
N TYR A 55 -3.57 6.83 -12.50
CA TYR A 55 -4.34 7.79 -11.72
C TYR A 55 -3.83 7.83 -10.28
N LEU A 56 -3.53 9.02 -9.77
CA LEU A 56 -3.14 9.24 -8.38
C LEU A 56 -4.24 10.02 -7.65
N ILE A 57 -4.80 9.49 -6.56
CA ILE A 57 -5.61 10.32 -5.67
C ILE A 57 -4.67 11.16 -4.79
N ILE A 58 -4.76 12.47 -4.94
CA ILE A 58 -3.90 13.44 -4.28
C ILE A 58 -4.77 14.40 -3.47
N ARG A 59 -4.49 14.46 -2.17
CA ARG A 59 -5.13 15.42 -1.26
C ARG A 59 -4.87 16.86 -1.69
N GLU A 60 -5.88 17.72 -1.68
CA GLU A 60 -5.62 19.14 -1.88
C GLU A 60 -4.82 19.71 -0.70
N LYS A 61 -3.82 20.55 -1.00
CA LYS A 61 -3.11 21.34 0.00
C LYS A 61 -3.29 22.81 -0.34
N LYS A 62 -3.60 23.64 0.66
CA LYS A 62 -3.69 25.09 0.49
C LYS A 62 -2.42 25.61 -0.18
N GLY A 63 -2.58 26.35 -1.29
CA GLY A 63 -1.49 27.01 -2.00
C GLY A 63 -0.70 26.16 -3.00
N LYS A 64 -1.06 24.90 -3.26
CA LYS A 64 -0.45 24.11 -4.35
C LYS A 64 -1.51 23.47 -5.23
N ALA A 65 -1.48 23.80 -6.53
CA ALA A 65 -2.30 23.13 -7.53
C ALA A 65 -1.88 21.65 -7.68
N LEU A 66 -2.81 20.82 -8.14
CA LEU A 66 -2.62 19.38 -8.34
C LEU A 66 -1.43 19.06 -9.27
N ASN A 67 -1.33 19.78 -10.39
CA ASN A 67 -0.23 19.61 -11.35
C ASN A 67 1.12 19.94 -10.73
N GLN A 68 1.21 21.03 -9.95
CA GLN A 68 2.45 21.36 -9.23
C GLN A 68 2.85 20.24 -8.27
N ARG A 69 1.89 19.59 -7.60
CA ARG A 69 2.20 18.46 -6.72
C ARG A 69 2.73 17.24 -7.47
N LEU A 70 2.27 17.01 -8.70
CA LEU A 70 2.80 15.94 -9.57
C LEU A 70 4.21 16.30 -10.05
N ASP A 71 4.42 17.53 -10.47
CA ASP A 71 5.73 18.02 -10.90
C ASP A 71 6.77 17.91 -9.77
N ASP A 72 6.39 18.28 -8.55
CA ASP A 72 7.23 18.13 -7.36
C ASP A 72 7.63 16.66 -7.11
N ILE A 73 6.75 15.69 -7.41
CA ILE A 73 7.06 14.26 -7.30
C ILE A 73 8.10 13.86 -8.35
N PHE A 74 7.94 14.33 -9.58
CA PHE A 74 8.82 13.98 -10.70
C PHE A 74 10.19 14.68 -10.67
N GLN A 75 10.38 15.67 -9.79
CA GLN A 75 11.70 16.25 -9.51
C GLN A 75 12.54 15.38 -8.57
N ASP A 76 11.95 14.38 -7.93
CA ASP A 76 12.67 13.46 -7.04
C ASP A 76 13.71 12.64 -7.85
N PRO A 77 14.98 12.53 -7.38
CA PRO A 77 16.02 11.75 -8.06
C PRO A 77 15.66 10.30 -8.35
N LEU A 78 14.68 9.73 -7.64
CA LEU A 78 14.09 8.42 -7.94
C LEU A 78 13.72 8.27 -9.42
N PHE A 79 13.16 9.31 -10.04
CA PHE A 79 12.65 9.26 -11.41
C PHE A 79 13.74 9.51 -12.47
N SER A 80 15.00 9.73 -12.08
CA SER A 80 16.08 10.07 -13.01
C SER A 80 16.42 8.96 -14.01
N VAL A 81 16.25 7.69 -13.62
CA VAL A 81 16.42 6.54 -14.53
C VAL A 81 15.23 6.43 -15.47
N LEU A 82 14.00 6.53 -14.93
CA LEU A 82 12.77 6.54 -15.72
C LEU A 82 12.77 7.64 -16.80
N GLU A 83 13.25 8.84 -16.47
CA GLU A 83 13.38 9.94 -17.44
C GLU A 83 14.22 9.56 -18.66
N LYS A 84 15.32 8.81 -18.44
CA LYS A 84 16.23 8.39 -19.51
C LYS A 84 15.65 7.25 -20.33
N GLU A 85 15.00 6.29 -19.69
CA GLU A 85 14.47 5.10 -20.35
C GLU A 85 13.12 5.33 -21.02
N GLN A 86 12.25 6.16 -20.42
CA GLN A 86 10.87 6.41 -20.84
C GLN A 86 10.52 7.91 -20.80
N PRO A 87 11.15 8.79 -21.59
CA PRO A 87 11.06 10.25 -21.44
C PRO A 87 9.64 10.86 -21.54
N LYS A 88 8.67 10.12 -22.08
CA LYS A 88 7.26 10.54 -22.19
C LYS A 88 6.37 10.03 -21.05
N TYR A 89 6.94 9.42 -20.00
CA TYR A 89 6.19 8.78 -18.92
C TYR A 89 5.18 9.72 -18.24
N ARG A 90 5.48 11.03 -18.15
CA ARG A 90 4.61 12.03 -17.49
C ARG A 90 3.21 12.10 -18.11
N HIS A 91 3.07 11.87 -19.42
CA HIS A 91 1.76 11.88 -20.09
C HIS A 91 0.85 10.73 -19.65
N LYS A 92 1.42 9.69 -19.05
CA LYS A 92 0.70 8.52 -18.53
C LYS A 92 0.30 8.69 -17.07
N VAL A 93 0.49 9.85 -16.47
CA VAL A 93 0.17 10.07 -15.05
C VAL A 93 -0.72 11.28 -14.92
N SER A 94 -1.84 11.13 -14.21
CA SER A 94 -2.66 12.26 -13.81
C SER A 94 -3.05 12.17 -12.34
N GLY A 95 -3.16 13.35 -11.73
CA GLY A 95 -3.69 13.49 -10.40
C GLY A 95 -5.21 13.63 -10.44
N ILE A 96 -5.87 13.12 -9.42
CA ILE A 96 -7.27 13.35 -9.11
C ILE A 96 -7.34 13.92 -7.70
N ALA A 97 -8.04 15.05 -7.55
CA ALA A 97 -8.25 15.65 -6.24
C ALA A 97 -9.15 14.74 -5.40
N GLY A 98 -8.68 14.34 -4.22
CA GLY A 98 -9.47 13.53 -3.30
C GLY A 98 -8.80 13.39 -1.94
N ASP A 99 -9.60 13.12 -0.90
CA ASP A 99 -9.15 12.95 0.47
C ASP A 99 -9.69 11.63 1.02
N MET A 100 -8.78 10.71 1.37
CA MET A 100 -9.14 9.42 1.99
C MET A 100 -9.89 9.60 3.32
N ALA A 101 -9.64 10.72 4.00
CA ALA A 101 -10.33 11.03 5.24
C ALA A 101 -11.73 11.62 5.00
N ALA A 102 -12.21 11.82 3.77
CA ALA A 102 -13.53 12.36 3.49
C ALA A 102 -14.51 11.25 3.05
N LYS A 103 -15.81 11.45 3.32
CA LYS A 103 -16.86 10.60 2.75
C LYS A 103 -16.84 10.69 1.23
N GLY A 104 -17.06 9.57 0.53
CA GLY A 104 -16.94 9.52 -0.94
C GLY A 104 -15.56 9.93 -1.47
N LEU A 105 -14.53 9.86 -0.63
CA LEU A 105 -13.14 10.27 -0.94
C LEU A 105 -13.02 11.75 -1.39
N SER A 106 -14.06 12.57 -1.18
CA SER A 106 -14.18 13.93 -1.73
C SER A 106 -13.95 14.02 -3.24
N LEU A 107 -14.26 12.95 -3.99
CA LEU A 107 -14.16 12.95 -5.44
C LEU A 107 -15.28 13.79 -6.06
N LYS A 108 -14.95 14.52 -7.13
CA LYS A 108 -15.97 15.12 -7.99
C LYS A 108 -16.74 14.03 -8.74
N PRO A 109 -18.01 14.25 -9.09
CA PRO A 109 -18.78 13.28 -9.87
C PRO A 109 -18.07 12.86 -11.16
N GLU A 110 -17.50 13.81 -11.91
CA GLU A 110 -16.82 13.50 -13.18
C GLU A 110 -15.56 12.65 -12.98
N ASP A 111 -14.80 12.91 -11.91
CA ASP A 111 -13.62 12.13 -11.55
C ASP A 111 -13.99 10.71 -11.09
N ARG A 112 -15.08 10.59 -10.32
CA ARG A 112 -15.63 9.29 -9.90
C ARG A 112 -16.05 8.47 -11.11
N ASP A 113 -16.81 9.07 -12.03
CA ASP A 113 -17.27 8.40 -13.24
C ASP A 113 -16.11 7.93 -14.11
N ARG A 114 -15.09 8.78 -14.30
CA ARG A 114 -13.87 8.42 -15.01
C ARG A 114 -13.16 7.22 -14.37
N LEU A 115 -12.94 7.25 -13.05
CA LEU A 115 -12.30 6.15 -12.34
C LEU A 115 -13.09 4.84 -12.46
N THR A 116 -14.41 4.93 -12.36
CA THR A 116 -15.35 3.81 -12.47
C THR A 116 -15.31 3.17 -13.87
N GLN A 117 -15.19 3.98 -14.92
CA GLN A 117 -15.19 3.49 -16.30
C GLN A 117 -13.83 2.94 -16.74
N GLU A 118 -12.73 3.56 -16.29
CA GLU A 118 -11.43 3.34 -16.88
C GLU A 118 -10.50 2.43 -16.07
N VAL A 119 -10.61 2.37 -14.75
CA VAL A 119 -9.60 1.69 -13.90
C VAL A 119 -9.73 0.17 -13.98
N ASP A 120 -8.59 -0.48 -14.23
CA ASP A 120 -8.46 -1.94 -14.25
C ASP A 120 -7.77 -2.48 -12.98
N VAL A 121 -6.85 -1.72 -12.38
CA VAL A 121 -6.05 -2.18 -11.23
C VAL A 121 -5.98 -1.11 -10.17
N VAL A 122 -6.25 -1.49 -8.91
CA VAL A 122 -6.14 -0.59 -7.77
C VAL A 122 -5.02 -1.04 -6.84
N PHE A 123 -4.07 -0.15 -6.55
CA PHE A 123 -3.13 -0.29 -5.44
C PHE A 123 -3.54 0.67 -4.32
N HIS A 124 -4.15 0.11 -3.26
CA HIS A 124 -4.62 0.89 -2.14
C HIS A 124 -3.57 0.91 -1.02
N GLY A 125 -2.75 1.97 -1.01
CA GLY A 125 -1.67 2.17 -0.03
C GLY A 125 -1.78 3.45 0.80
N ALA A 126 -2.83 4.25 0.62
CA ALA A 126 -3.03 5.43 1.42
C ALA A 126 -3.38 5.06 2.87
N ALA A 127 -2.47 5.35 3.79
CA ALA A 127 -2.65 5.20 5.22
C ALA A 127 -1.89 6.32 5.94
N THR A 128 -2.33 6.68 7.15
CA THR A 128 -1.43 7.31 8.11
C THR A 128 -0.60 6.22 8.78
N VAL A 129 0.73 6.36 8.70
CA VAL A 129 1.73 5.40 9.19
C VAL A 129 2.40 5.87 10.49
N ARG A 130 1.90 6.95 11.07
CA ARG A 130 2.39 7.48 12.35
C ARG A 130 1.88 6.62 13.49
N PHE A 131 2.78 6.19 14.37
CA PHE A 131 2.43 5.32 15.51
C PHE A 131 1.67 6.07 16.62
N ASP A 132 1.81 7.39 16.66
CA ASP A 132 1.19 8.31 17.62
C ASP A 132 0.06 9.15 17.00
N GLU A 133 -0.47 8.74 15.84
CA GLU A 133 -1.58 9.45 15.20
C GLU A 133 -2.84 9.38 16.06
N LYS A 134 -3.55 10.51 16.16
CA LYS A 134 -4.87 10.57 16.82
C LYS A 134 -5.82 9.54 16.22
N ILE A 135 -6.50 8.80 17.08
CA ILE A 135 -7.31 7.65 16.65
C ILE A 135 -8.38 8.01 15.62
N ARG A 136 -9.00 9.20 15.73
CA ARG A 136 -10.00 9.65 14.73
C ARG A 136 -9.39 9.85 13.35
N ILE A 137 -8.19 10.43 13.28
CA ILE A 137 -7.50 10.64 12.01
C ILE A 137 -7.12 9.29 11.42
N ALA A 138 -6.55 8.40 12.24
CA ALA A 138 -6.20 7.03 11.84
C ALA A 138 -7.43 6.25 11.36
N TYR A 139 -8.55 6.31 12.07
CA TYR A 139 -9.83 5.71 11.68
C TYR A 139 -10.33 6.24 10.35
N ASN A 140 -10.38 7.57 10.18
CA ASN A 140 -10.93 8.19 8.97
C ASN A 140 -10.14 7.79 7.72
N ILE A 141 -8.82 7.66 7.83
CA ILE A 141 -7.94 7.33 6.70
C ILE A 141 -7.85 5.81 6.50
N ASN A 142 -7.48 5.06 7.53
CA ASN A 142 -7.10 3.66 7.40
C ASN A 142 -8.30 2.71 7.39
N ILE A 143 -9.43 3.08 8.01
CA ILE A 143 -10.61 2.22 8.11
C ILE A 143 -11.70 2.74 7.17
N ARG A 144 -12.19 3.97 7.40
CA ARG A 144 -13.23 4.55 6.55
C ARG A 144 -12.73 4.75 5.12
N GLY A 145 -11.54 5.31 4.93
CA GLY A 145 -10.95 5.49 3.59
C GLY A 145 -10.84 4.16 2.82
N THR A 146 -10.49 3.06 3.50
CA THR A 146 -10.50 1.72 2.89
C THR A 146 -11.91 1.27 2.51
N LYS A 147 -12.91 1.45 3.37
CA LYS A 147 -14.32 1.17 3.03
C LYS A 147 -14.79 1.97 1.81
N GLU A 148 -14.49 3.26 1.75
CA GLU A 148 -14.86 4.12 0.63
C GLU A 148 -14.14 3.71 -0.68
N MET A 149 -12.87 3.28 -0.60
CA MET A 149 -12.14 2.74 -1.75
C MET A 149 -12.73 1.41 -2.25
N LEU A 150 -13.18 0.53 -1.35
CA LEU A 150 -13.87 -0.71 -1.73
C LEU A 150 -15.20 -0.39 -2.41
N ASN A 151 -15.97 0.56 -1.89
CA ASN A 151 -17.21 1.01 -2.53
C ASN A 151 -16.96 1.58 -3.93
N LEU A 152 -15.91 2.38 -4.12
CA LEU A 152 -15.53 2.86 -5.44
C LEU A 152 -15.12 1.71 -6.37
N ALA A 153 -14.35 0.74 -5.85
CA ALA A 153 -13.89 -0.41 -6.62
C ALA A 153 -15.03 -1.33 -7.08
N LYS A 154 -16.10 -1.46 -6.29
CA LYS A 154 -17.31 -2.22 -6.66
C LYS A 154 -18.04 -1.66 -7.87
N ASP A 155 -17.95 -0.36 -8.07
CA ASP A 155 -18.57 0.28 -9.22
C ASP A 155 -17.69 0.17 -10.48
N MET A 156 -16.40 -0.19 -10.35
CA MET A 156 -15.48 -0.24 -11.49
C MET A 156 -15.84 -1.34 -12.49
N ASN A 157 -16.11 -0.94 -13.72
CA ASN A 157 -16.64 -1.84 -14.76
C ASN A 157 -15.66 -2.93 -15.21
N ASN A 158 -14.35 -2.67 -15.09
CA ASN A 158 -13.30 -3.50 -15.66
C ASN A 158 -12.25 -3.92 -14.63
N LEU A 159 -12.58 -3.90 -13.33
CA LEU A 159 -11.60 -4.18 -12.27
C LEU A 159 -11.05 -5.61 -12.41
N LYS A 160 -9.73 -5.72 -12.61
CA LYS A 160 -8.97 -6.97 -12.74
C LYS A 160 -8.21 -7.34 -11.48
N ALA A 161 -7.84 -6.35 -10.67
CA ALA A 161 -7.13 -6.56 -9.41
C ALA A 161 -7.31 -5.38 -8.44
N PHE A 162 -7.57 -5.66 -7.16
CA PHE A 162 -7.50 -4.71 -6.05
C PHE A 162 -6.49 -5.20 -5.02
N ILE A 163 -5.40 -4.48 -4.82
CA ILE A 163 -4.34 -4.85 -3.89
C ILE A 163 -4.37 -3.91 -2.70
N HIS A 164 -4.77 -4.42 -1.54
CA HIS A 164 -4.72 -3.68 -0.28
C HIS A 164 -3.32 -3.82 0.34
N ILE A 165 -2.62 -2.70 0.51
CA ILE A 165 -1.32 -2.68 1.18
C ILE A 165 -1.57 -2.58 2.69
N SER A 166 -1.40 -3.70 3.38
CA SER A 166 -1.43 -3.79 4.84
C SER A 166 -0.01 -3.71 5.44
N THR A 167 0.25 -4.47 6.50
CA THR A 167 1.55 -4.56 7.14
C THR A 167 1.67 -5.88 7.89
N ALA A 168 2.87 -6.47 7.91
CA ALA A 168 3.14 -7.69 8.67
C ALA A 168 2.89 -7.52 10.18
N TYR A 169 2.80 -6.27 10.65
CA TYR A 169 2.60 -5.91 12.06
C TYR A 169 1.13 -5.64 12.42
N ALA A 170 0.17 -5.85 11.52
CA ALA A 170 -1.25 -5.63 11.81
C ALA A 170 -1.72 -6.49 12.99
N ASN A 171 -1.17 -7.70 13.14
CA ASN A 171 -1.48 -8.64 14.22
C ASN A 171 -0.28 -8.88 15.15
N CYS A 172 0.55 -7.84 15.38
CA CYS A 172 1.77 -7.95 16.20
C CYS A 172 1.55 -8.17 17.70
N ASN A 173 0.29 -8.16 18.17
CA ASN A 173 -0.11 -8.66 19.48
C ASN A 173 0.00 -10.19 19.60
N ARG A 174 0.23 -10.89 18.48
CA ARG A 174 0.41 -12.34 18.42
C ARG A 174 1.87 -12.68 18.17
N LYS A 175 2.30 -13.84 18.69
CA LYS A 175 3.65 -14.37 18.47
C LYS A 175 3.84 -14.96 17.07
N ASP A 176 2.85 -15.74 16.64
CA ASP A 176 2.85 -16.43 15.34
C ASP A 176 1.69 -15.90 14.49
N ILE A 177 2.00 -15.47 13.25
CA ILE A 177 1.06 -14.84 12.33
C ILE A 177 1.04 -15.64 11.01
N ASP A 178 -0.08 -16.31 10.78
CA ASP A 178 -0.40 -17.05 9.56
C ASP A 178 -0.89 -16.12 8.45
N GLU A 179 -0.91 -16.66 7.23
CA GLU A 179 -1.53 -16.05 6.06
C GLU A 179 -3.05 -16.21 6.11
N LYS A 180 -3.69 -15.49 7.02
CA LYS A 180 -5.16 -15.35 7.13
C LYS A 180 -5.52 -13.97 7.69
N VAL A 181 -6.77 -13.55 7.51
CA VAL A 181 -7.33 -12.41 8.25
C VAL A 181 -7.75 -12.90 9.63
N TYR A 182 -7.28 -12.20 10.66
CA TYR A 182 -7.64 -12.48 12.05
C TYR A 182 -8.87 -11.67 12.45
N GLU A 183 -9.56 -12.15 13.48
CA GLU A 183 -10.64 -11.37 14.12
C GLU A 183 -10.09 -10.03 14.59
N PRO A 184 -10.78 -8.92 14.26
CA PRO A 184 -10.34 -7.59 14.64
C PRO A 184 -10.56 -7.37 16.14
N PRO A 185 -9.87 -6.40 16.76
CA PRO A 185 -10.11 -6.02 18.16
C PRO A 185 -11.54 -5.51 18.40
N ILE A 186 -12.17 -4.97 17.36
CA ILE A 186 -13.52 -4.43 17.36
C ILE A 186 -14.05 -4.49 15.92
N SER A 187 -15.36 -4.72 15.73
CA SER A 187 -15.94 -4.67 14.39
C SER A 187 -15.89 -3.26 13.81
N HIS A 188 -15.94 -3.17 12.48
CA HIS A 188 -15.88 -1.87 11.82
C HIS A 188 -17.14 -1.02 12.09
N GLU A 189 -18.30 -1.63 12.35
CA GLU A 189 -19.53 -0.95 12.77
C GLU A 189 -19.36 -0.35 14.16
N SER A 190 -18.91 -1.12 15.14
CA SER A 190 -18.81 -0.63 16.52
C SER A 190 -17.79 0.49 16.65
N ILE A 191 -16.64 0.41 15.96
CA ILE A 191 -15.69 1.54 15.94
C ILE A 191 -16.28 2.75 15.22
N THR A 192 -17.09 2.56 14.17
CA THR A 192 -17.81 3.65 13.49
C THR A 192 -18.75 4.35 14.46
N GLU A 193 -19.57 3.59 15.19
CA GLU A 193 -20.50 4.12 16.19
C GLU A 193 -19.78 4.91 17.29
N ILE A 194 -18.66 4.39 17.81
CA ILE A 194 -17.83 5.10 18.79
C ILE A 194 -17.32 6.43 18.22
N MET A 195 -16.79 6.40 16.99
CA MET A 195 -16.24 7.59 16.33
C MET A 195 -17.31 8.62 16.01
N GLU A 196 -18.54 8.19 15.74
CA GLU A 196 -19.68 9.06 15.48
C GLU A 196 -20.33 9.59 16.75
N ALA A 197 -20.43 8.80 17.82
CA ALA A 197 -21.02 9.21 19.09
C ALA A 197 -20.11 10.17 19.87
N ILE A 198 -18.81 9.88 19.93
CA ILE A 198 -17.85 10.68 20.69
C ILE A 198 -17.25 11.73 19.76
N LYS A 199 -17.77 12.97 19.82
CA LYS A 199 -17.22 14.10 19.04
C LYS A 199 -16.01 14.77 19.68
N ASN A 200 -15.82 14.61 20.99
CA ASN A 200 -14.68 15.19 21.70
C ASN A 200 -13.44 14.30 21.51
N ASP A 201 -12.42 14.82 20.83
CA ASP A 201 -11.16 14.10 20.60
C ASP A 201 -10.38 13.86 21.90
N GLU A 202 -10.46 14.75 22.90
CA GLU A 202 -9.79 14.55 24.19
C GLU A 202 -10.33 13.32 24.92
N MET A 203 -11.65 13.09 24.83
CA MET A 203 -12.27 11.90 25.39
C MET A 203 -11.79 10.62 24.70
N LEU A 204 -11.60 10.65 23.38
CA LEU A 204 -11.04 9.52 22.65
C LEU A 204 -9.60 9.21 23.07
N GLU A 205 -8.77 10.24 23.30
CA GLU A 205 -7.41 10.05 23.77
C GLU A 205 -7.37 9.44 25.19
N VAL A 206 -8.29 9.83 26.08
CA VAL A 206 -8.43 9.19 27.40
C VAL A 206 -8.84 7.72 27.28
N MET A 207 -9.69 7.38 26.30
CA MET A 207 -10.14 6.00 26.06
C MET A 207 -9.14 5.17 25.26
N LEU A 208 -8.19 5.80 24.58
CA LEU A 208 -7.29 5.17 23.62
C LEU A 208 -6.56 3.94 24.19
N PRO A 209 -5.98 3.95 25.42
CA PRO A 209 -5.30 2.76 25.95
C PRO A 209 -6.23 1.54 26.06
N ARG A 210 -7.51 1.76 26.39
CA ARG A 210 -8.50 0.67 26.45
C ARG A 210 -8.95 0.22 25.07
N LEU A 211 -9.05 1.14 24.12
CA LEU A 211 -9.40 0.81 22.73
C LEU A 211 -8.30 -0.02 22.07
N LEU A 212 -7.03 0.34 22.28
CA LEU A 212 -5.89 -0.38 21.71
C LEU A 212 -5.77 -1.80 22.26
N GLY A 213 -6.08 -2.01 23.55
CA GLY A 213 -5.91 -3.30 24.21
C GLY A 213 -4.46 -3.76 24.10
N ASP A 214 -4.24 -4.90 23.44
CA ASP A 214 -2.91 -5.50 23.25
C ASP A 214 -2.11 -4.91 22.07
N TRP A 215 -2.71 -4.03 21.26
CA TRP A 215 -2.01 -3.42 20.14
C TRP A 215 -1.07 -2.31 20.63
N PRO A 216 0.19 -2.28 20.15
CA PRO A 216 1.19 -1.35 20.67
C PRO A 216 0.96 0.11 20.24
N ASN A 217 0.17 0.35 19.19
CA ASN A 217 -0.07 1.68 18.63
C ASN A 217 -1.31 1.75 17.72
N THR A 218 -1.73 2.97 17.40
CA THR A 218 -2.90 3.25 16.56
C THR A 218 -2.75 2.76 15.12
N TYR A 219 -1.53 2.73 14.60
CA TYR A 219 -1.26 2.23 13.25
C TYR A 219 -1.55 0.73 13.13
N ALA A 220 -0.92 -0.11 13.96
CA ALA A 220 -1.13 -1.55 13.95
C ALA A 220 -2.61 -1.90 14.21
N TYR A 221 -3.22 -1.21 15.19
CA TYR A 221 -4.63 -1.36 15.53
C TYR A 221 -5.56 -1.09 14.35
N THR A 222 -5.41 0.07 13.69
CA THR A 222 -6.28 0.43 12.57
C THR A 222 -6.03 -0.41 11.33
N LYS A 223 -4.81 -0.90 11.10
CA LYS A 223 -4.52 -1.85 10.01
C LYS A 223 -5.16 -3.22 10.25
N ALA A 224 -5.21 -3.71 11.49
CA ALA A 224 -5.93 -4.93 11.83
C ALA A 224 -7.41 -4.84 11.48
N ILE A 225 -8.06 -3.73 11.86
CA ILE A 225 -9.48 -3.48 11.55
C ILE A 225 -9.68 -3.31 10.03
N ALA A 226 -8.78 -2.60 9.35
CA ALA A 226 -8.87 -2.40 7.90
C ALA A 226 -8.81 -3.72 7.11
N GLU A 227 -8.03 -4.70 7.54
CA GLU A 227 -8.03 -6.02 6.90
C GLU A 227 -9.36 -6.75 7.03
N ASN A 228 -10.04 -6.60 8.16
CA ASN A 228 -11.37 -7.14 8.36
C ASN A 228 -12.42 -6.42 7.49
N VAL A 229 -12.35 -5.08 7.37
CA VAL A 229 -13.17 -4.32 6.40
C VAL A 229 -12.98 -4.84 4.97
N VAL A 230 -11.73 -5.11 4.60
CA VAL A 230 -11.39 -5.68 3.28
C VAL A 230 -11.97 -7.07 3.08
N LYS A 231 -11.91 -7.93 4.11
CA LYS A 231 -12.52 -9.27 4.09
C LYS A 231 -14.04 -9.21 3.92
N GLU A 232 -14.70 -8.39 4.73
CA GLU A 232 -16.16 -8.35 4.80
C GLU A 232 -16.77 -7.65 3.59
N LEU A 233 -16.18 -6.54 3.16
CA LEU A 233 -16.73 -5.72 2.08
C LEU A 233 -16.11 -5.98 0.72
N GLY A 234 -14.95 -6.64 0.62
CA GLY A 234 -14.23 -6.84 -0.64
C GLY A 234 -14.21 -8.28 -1.16
N SER A 235 -14.99 -9.19 -0.56
CA SER A 235 -15.01 -10.63 -0.91
C SER A 235 -15.49 -10.93 -2.33
N ASP A 236 -16.26 -10.02 -2.92
CA ASP A 236 -16.78 -10.05 -4.29
C ASP A 236 -15.84 -9.40 -5.32
N LEU A 237 -14.68 -8.88 -4.90
CA LEU A 237 -13.69 -8.24 -5.76
C LEU A 237 -12.50 -9.18 -6.04
N PRO A 238 -11.79 -9.01 -7.18
CA PRO A 238 -10.52 -9.68 -7.43
C PRO A 238 -9.43 -9.08 -6.53
N LEU A 239 -9.45 -9.43 -5.24
CA LEU A 239 -8.76 -8.71 -4.19
C LEU A 239 -7.69 -9.57 -3.50
N ARG A 240 -6.54 -8.96 -3.19
CA ARG A 240 -5.52 -9.57 -2.32
C ARG A 240 -4.95 -8.57 -1.32
N ILE A 241 -4.48 -9.08 -0.18
CA ILE A 241 -3.83 -8.30 0.89
C ILE A 241 -2.32 -8.53 0.85
N PHE A 242 -1.56 -7.45 0.71
CA PHE A 242 -0.10 -7.45 0.71
C PHE A 242 0.43 -6.90 2.04
N ARG A 243 1.20 -7.69 2.79
CA ARG A 243 1.73 -7.33 4.13
C ARG A 243 3.26 -7.16 4.09
N PRO A 244 3.79 -5.96 3.78
CA PRO A 244 5.22 -5.70 3.89
C PRO A 244 5.65 -5.64 5.36
N ALA A 245 6.90 -6.02 5.62
CA ALA A 245 7.57 -5.77 6.89
C ALA A 245 8.08 -4.31 6.97
N ILE A 246 9.17 -4.04 7.72
CA ILE A 246 9.69 -2.68 7.86
C ILE A 246 10.37 -2.29 6.55
N VAL A 247 9.73 -1.41 5.78
CA VAL A 247 10.24 -1.00 4.48
C VAL A 247 11.38 0.01 4.67
N VAL A 248 12.54 -0.27 4.09
CA VAL A 248 13.73 0.58 4.11
C VAL A 248 14.09 1.04 2.69
N GLY A 249 15.17 1.81 2.56
CA GLY A 249 15.67 2.28 1.26
C GLY A 249 15.87 1.16 0.23
N THR A 250 15.97 1.57 -1.03
CA THR A 250 16.19 0.65 -2.16
C THR A 250 17.50 -0.12 -1.99
N ALA A 251 17.50 -1.40 -2.35
CA ALA A 251 18.70 -2.20 -2.36
C ALA A 251 19.46 -2.06 -3.68
N TYR A 252 18.75 -1.98 -4.81
CA TYR A 252 19.34 -2.05 -6.15
C TYR A 252 18.81 -0.97 -7.09
N GLU A 253 17.50 -0.81 -7.21
CA GLU A 253 16.89 0.01 -8.28
C GLU A 253 15.85 1.02 -7.77
N PRO A 254 15.51 2.05 -8.56
CA PRO A 254 16.29 2.56 -9.70
C PRO A 254 17.58 3.26 -9.26
N LEU A 255 17.69 3.61 -7.97
CA LEU A 255 18.83 4.28 -7.38
C LEU A 255 19.15 3.62 -6.05
N ILE A 256 20.34 3.05 -5.88
CA ILE A 256 20.75 2.33 -4.66
C ILE A 256 20.71 3.25 -3.42
N GLY A 257 20.12 2.78 -2.33
CA GLY A 257 20.05 3.49 -1.06
C GLY A 257 19.09 4.69 -1.05
N TRP A 258 18.27 4.86 -2.09
CA TRP A 258 17.28 5.92 -2.15
C TRP A 258 16.23 5.75 -1.05
N THR A 259 15.93 6.85 -0.38
CA THR A 259 14.85 6.98 0.60
C THR A 259 14.43 8.45 0.70
N ASP A 260 13.14 8.71 0.84
CA ASP A 260 12.58 10.07 0.93
C ASP A 260 11.90 10.35 2.27
N ASN A 261 12.06 9.46 3.25
CA ASN A 261 11.49 9.60 4.57
C ASN A 261 12.53 9.31 5.65
N VAL A 262 12.28 9.87 6.84
CA VAL A 262 13.15 9.73 8.02
C VAL A 262 12.47 8.92 9.11
N TYR A 263 11.49 8.09 8.76
CA TYR A 263 10.73 7.32 9.73
C TYR A 263 11.46 6.02 10.10
N GLY A 264 11.28 5.59 11.35
CA GLY A 264 11.78 4.28 11.82
C GLY A 264 13.30 4.13 11.68
N PRO A 265 13.80 2.99 11.14
CA PRO A 265 15.24 2.72 11.03
C PRO A 265 16.00 3.77 10.22
N THR A 266 15.39 4.37 9.19
CA THR A 266 16.05 5.38 8.36
C THR A 266 16.42 6.62 9.18
N GLY A 267 15.52 7.08 10.05
CA GLY A 267 15.79 8.20 10.95
C GLY A 267 16.89 7.89 11.96
N LEU A 268 16.94 6.66 12.48
CA LEU A 268 18.01 6.21 13.38
C LEU A 268 19.37 6.23 12.67
N VAL A 269 19.46 5.65 11.47
CA VAL A 269 20.70 5.63 10.67
C VAL A 269 21.16 7.05 10.35
N MET A 270 20.24 7.93 9.95
CA MET A 270 20.55 9.34 9.68
C MET A 270 21.05 10.06 10.93
N GLY A 271 20.36 9.89 12.07
CA GLY A 271 20.74 10.53 13.34
C GLY A 271 22.12 10.08 13.84
N VAL A 272 22.46 8.80 13.67
CA VAL A 272 23.80 8.26 13.96
C VAL A 272 24.83 8.82 12.97
N GLY A 273 24.53 8.79 11.67
CA GLY A 273 25.42 9.28 10.62
C GLY A 273 25.75 10.77 10.73
N CYS A 274 24.79 11.59 11.16
CA CYS A 274 24.99 13.01 11.45
C CYS A 274 25.65 13.28 12.81
N GLY A 275 25.86 12.27 13.65
CA GLY A 275 26.44 12.41 14.98
C GLY A 275 25.52 12.99 16.05
N VAL A 276 24.22 13.15 15.76
CA VAL A 276 23.19 13.62 16.70
C VAL A 276 22.86 12.54 17.73
N ILE A 277 22.72 11.30 17.27
CA ILE A 277 22.49 10.13 18.13
C ILE A 277 23.84 9.46 18.38
N ARG A 278 24.33 9.56 19.62
CA ARG A 278 25.59 8.94 20.04
C ARG A 278 25.40 7.59 20.73
N THR A 279 24.26 7.41 21.38
CA THR A 279 23.90 6.19 22.13
C THR A 279 22.43 5.90 21.91
N PHE A 280 22.10 4.63 21.71
CA PHE A 280 20.72 4.16 21.54
C PHE A 280 20.53 2.89 22.36
N GLN A 281 19.44 2.81 23.13
CA GLN A 281 19.10 1.62 23.89
C GLN A 281 18.37 0.64 22.97
N ALA A 282 18.97 -0.53 22.74
CA ALA A 282 18.40 -1.58 21.91
C ALA A 282 18.50 -2.94 22.61
N ASP A 283 17.52 -3.81 22.34
CA ASP A 283 17.69 -5.24 22.61
C ASP A 283 18.49 -5.86 21.45
N LEU A 284 19.71 -6.33 21.76
CA LEU A 284 20.60 -6.95 20.79
C LEU A 284 20.11 -8.32 20.30
N LYS A 285 19.09 -8.90 20.95
CA LYS A 285 18.45 -10.15 20.53
C LYS A 285 17.21 -9.92 19.66
N ALA A 286 16.73 -8.68 19.56
CA ALA A 286 15.57 -8.36 18.74
C ALA A 286 15.90 -8.52 17.25
N ILE A 287 14.98 -9.14 16.51
CA ILE A 287 15.11 -9.33 15.07
C ILE A 287 14.29 -8.24 14.36
N ALA A 288 14.97 -7.35 13.65
CA ALA A 288 14.32 -6.35 12.81
C ALA A 288 14.09 -6.93 11.40
N ASN A 289 12.83 -7.24 11.08
CA ASN A 289 12.47 -7.69 9.74
C ASN A 289 12.37 -6.47 8.80
N CYS A 290 13.49 -6.12 8.19
CA CYS A 290 13.60 -5.04 7.21
C CYS A 290 13.52 -5.58 5.78
N VAL A 291 12.81 -4.87 4.91
CA VAL A 291 12.66 -5.20 3.49
C VAL A 291 12.95 -3.97 2.62
N PRO A 292 13.79 -4.07 1.58
CA PRO A 292 14.01 -2.97 0.64
C PRO A 292 12.74 -2.59 -0.11
N VAL A 293 12.53 -1.29 -0.35
CA VAL A 293 11.32 -0.77 -1.00
C VAL A 293 11.18 -1.23 -2.46
N ASP A 294 12.28 -1.31 -3.20
CA ASP A 294 12.32 -1.77 -4.59
C ASP A 294 11.90 -3.22 -4.75
N MET A 295 12.39 -4.10 -3.86
CA MET A 295 11.96 -5.49 -3.82
C MET A 295 10.50 -5.62 -3.36
N SER A 296 10.10 -4.82 -2.36
CA SER A 296 8.72 -4.81 -1.85
C SER A 296 7.73 -4.38 -2.93
N VAL A 297 8.07 -3.36 -3.72
CA VAL A 297 7.27 -2.89 -4.85
C VAL A 297 7.25 -3.91 -5.98
N SER A 298 8.38 -4.54 -6.29
CA SER A 298 8.41 -5.61 -7.31
C SER A 298 7.48 -6.76 -6.90
N ALA A 299 7.53 -7.18 -5.64
CA ALA A 299 6.59 -8.18 -5.13
C ALA A 299 5.13 -7.72 -5.18
N LEU A 300 4.88 -6.45 -4.83
CA LEU A 300 3.54 -5.87 -4.91
C LEU A 300 2.98 -5.92 -6.35
N ILE A 301 3.80 -5.61 -7.36
CA ILE A 301 3.43 -5.71 -8.77
C ILE A 301 3.20 -7.17 -9.18
N ALA A 302 4.05 -8.10 -8.73
CA ALA A 302 3.86 -9.53 -8.98
C ALA A 302 2.56 -10.06 -8.34
N VAL A 303 2.19 -9.60 -7.13
CA VAL A 303 0.92 -9.95 -6.50
C VAL A 303 -0.26 -9.43 -7.33
N ALA A 304 -0.19 -8.20 -7.84
CA ALA A 304 -1.22 -7.65 -8.74
C ALA A 304 -1.32 -8.45 -10.05
N TRP A 305 -0.18 -8.79 -10.64
CA TRP A 305 -0.10 -9.64 -11.82
C TRP A 305 -0.77 -10.99 -11.60
N GLU A 306 -0.46 -11.66 -10.48
CA GLU A 306 -1.04 -12.96 -10.15
C GLU A 306 -2.57 -12.84 -10.02
N THR A 307 -3.07 -11.79 -9.36
CA THR A 307 -4.51 -11.49 -9.31
C THR A 307 -5.12 -11.24 -10.68
N ILE A 308 -4.38 -10.63 -11.63
CA ILE A 308 -4.85 -10.40 -13.00
C ILE A 308 -4.99 -11.72 -13.78
N ILE A 309 -4.10 -12.69 -13.57
CA ILE A 309 -4.08 -13.95 -14.35
C ILE A 309 -4.82 -15.11 -13.66
N ASP A 310 -5.09 -15.00 -12.37
CA ASP A 310 -5.82 -16.01 -11.61
C ASP A 310 -7.23 -16.20 -12.18
N LYS A 311 -7.70 -17.45 -12.31
CA LYS A 311 -9.04 -17.77 -12.80
C LYS A 311 -10.07 -17.87 -11.68
N ASN A 312 -9.64 -17.98 -10.43
CA ASN A 312 -10.48 -18.13 -9.23
C ASN A 312 -10.57 -16.84 -8.41
N LYS A 313 -10.53 -15.68 -9.08
CA LYS A 313 -10.34 -14.35 -8.45
C LYS A 313 -11.35 -13.95 -7.37
N TYR A 314 -12.45 -14.68 -7.21
CA TYR A 314 -13.54 -14.35 -6.30
C TYR A 314 -13.61 -15.28 -5.07
N ASP A 315 -12.72 -16.26 -4.93
CA ASP A 315 -12.65 -17.07 -3.71
C ASP A 315 -11.71 -16.44 -2.68
N PHE A 316 -12.25 -15.59 -1.81
CA PHE A 316 -11.46 -14.90 -0.78
C PHE A 316 -10.73 -15.84 0.19
N GLU A 317 -11.23 -17.07 0.43
CA GLU A 317 -10.56 -18.04 1.30
C GLU A 317 -9.37 -18.72 0.62
N LEU A 318 -9.42 -18.85 -0.71
CA LEU A 318 -8.31 -19.35 -1.53
C LEU A 318 -7.33 -18.24 -1.98
N ASN A 319 -7.76 -16.97 -1.99
CA ASN A 319 -6.98 -15.85 -2.53
C ASN A 319 -5.91 -15.36 -1.55
N THR A 320 -4.67 -15.62 -1.93
CA THR A 320 -3.46 -15.59 -1.10
C THR A 320 -3.22 -14.27 -0.37
N PHE A 321 -3.06 -14.37 0.95
CA PHE A 321 -2.48 -13.32 1.79
C PHE A 321 -0.96 -13.41 1.70
N PHE A 322 -0.27 -12.30 1.47
CA PHE A 322 1.18 -12.34 1.33
C PHE A 322 1.89 -11.63 2.47
N ASN A 323 2.49 -12.42 3.37
CA ASN A 323 3.38 -11.93 4.42
C ASN A 323 4.83 -12.06 3.96
N PHE A 324 5.53 -10.93 3.79
CA PHE A 324 6.90 -10.95 3.31
C PHE A 324 7.92 -10.67 4.42
N SER A 325 8.69 -11.69 4.77
CA SER A 325 10.03 -11.49 5.38
C SER A 325 11.06 -11.21 4.27
N TYR A 326 12.23 -10.68 4.62
CA TYR A 326 13.29 -10.41 3.63
C TYR A 326 13.63 -11.62 2.76
N GLN A 327 13.81 -12.79 3.35
CA GLN A 327 14.16 -14.00 2.60
C GLN A 327 13.01 -14.48 1.70
N ILE A 328 11.77 -14.43 2.20
CA ILE A 328 10.58 -14.79 1.41
C ILE A 328 10.44 -13.83 0.24
N LEU A 329 10.64 -12.53 0.49
CA LEU A 329 10.57 -11.48 -0.52
C LEU A 329 11.61 -11.70 -1.62
N ILE A 330 12.87 -11.94 -1.28
CA ILE A 330 13.91 -12.23 -2.28
C ILE A 330 13.50 -13.41 -3.16
N ASN A 331 13.09 -14.51 -2.54
CA ASN A 331 12.73 -15.72 -3.28
C ASN A 331 11.52 -15.48 -4.18
N PHE A 332 10.52 -14.75 -3.69
CA PHE A 332 9.35 -14.40 -4.47
C PHE A 332 9.71 -13.51 -5.66
N VAL A 333 10.44 -12.42 -5.44
CA VAL A 333 10.75 -11.45 -6.50
C VAL A 333 11.66 -12.06 -7.56
N ARG A 334 12.64 -12.89 -7.18
CA ARG A 334 13.53 -13.60 -8.13
C ARG A 334 12.79 -14.46 -9.15
N ASN A 335 11.60 -14.96 -8.82
CA ASN A 335 10.82 -15.79 -9.73
C ASN A 335 10.15 -14.97 -10.85
N TYR A 336 9.96 -13.66 -10.65
CA TYR A 336 9.20 -12.81 -11.57
C TYR A 336 10.03 -11.70 -12.20
N PHE A 337 11.09 -11.26 -11.52
CA PHE A 337 11.99 -10.22 -11.99
C PHE A 337 13.41 -10.80 -12.00
N THR A 338 14.00 -10.94 -13.18
CA THR A 338 15.42 -11.23 -13.32
C THR A 338 16.20 -9.96 -12.99
N PHE A 339 16.81 -9.93 -11.81
CA PHE A 339 17.68 -8.85 -11.35
C PHE A 339 19.08 -8.94 -11.97
#